data_AF-A0A7S4SJN4-F1
#
_entry.id   AF-A0A7S4SJN4-F1
#
_cell.length_a   1.000
_cell.length_b   1.000
_cell.length_c   1.000
_cell.angle_alpha   90.00
_cell.angle_beta   90.00
_cell.angle_gamma   90.00
#
_symmetry.space_group_name_H-M   'P 1'
#
loop_
_entity.id
_entity.type
_entity.pdbx_description
1 polymer ?
#
loop_
_entity_poly.entity_id
_entity_poly.type
_entity_poly.pdbx_seq_one_letter_code
_entity_poly.pdbx_strand_id
1 'polypeptide(L)'
;MCDPSWPMGPGVYHTSAMALGGWGHATVWGKGSGFGKGKGVLQQPEREIPGFDEALSETLMPYVGEDPSGSLEGMKAKVAPKILKAAQKMFNDDRLAQRGTSAQAQVFVEDFVHAAMHAVSSALYERPWIWKANFAGPLLTVVLSCCRGAKIFARTLGPVLERDIEAALFTWKEEERLQTAMKDAIATAGVKEPHRKKAVQHLSKAYDEAHLRAPFGQSVADSPELGHLQDFVRGWMVEFVSRAWDVLEYGLEAGTGRRDAQVLFVTVLFQTLTESGNACLPHGLTSQITTPPPTPWPFIAWCAEAVFTELCGVQEPASKRRR
;
A
#
# COMPACT_ATOMS: atom_id res chain seq x y z
N MET A 1 52.35 10.17 -26.89
CA MET A 1 50.95 10.40 -27.34
C MET A 1 50.32 9.02 -27.39
N CYS A 2 49.67 8.64 -26.29
CA CYS A 2 49.17 7.28 -26.06
C CYS A 2 47.64 7.32 -26.13
N ASP A 3 47.10 6.49 -27.01
CA ASP A 3 45.70 6.31 -27.31
C ASP A 3 45.11 5.24 -26.35
N PRO A 4 44.09 5.53 -25.52
CA PRO A 4 43.47 4.54 -24.66
C PRO A 4 42.06 4.21 -25.18
N SER A 5 41.96 3.24 -26.07
CA SER A 5 40.69 2.57 -26.39
C SER A 5 40.52 1.36 -25.46
N TRP A 6 39.65 1.52 -24.46
CA TRP A 6 39.14 0.41 -23.63
C TRP A 6 37.78 -0.04 -24.17
N PRO A 7 37.54 -1.35 -24.38
CA PRO A 7 36.23 -1.86 -24.74
C PRO A 7 35.34 -1.94 -23.49
N MET A 8 34.24 -1.18 -23.49
CA MET A 8 33.14 -1.33 -22.54
C MET A 8 32.36 -2.61 -22.87
N GLY A 9 32.64 -3.68 -22.14
CA GLY A 9 31.79 -4.88 -22.13
C GLY A 9 30.50 -4.63 -21.35
N PRO A 10 29.39 -5.33 -21.67
CA PRO A 10 28.13 -5.17 -20.96
C PRO A 10 28.26 -5.64 -19.52
N GLY A 11 28.23 -4.70 -18.58
CA GLY A 11 28.16 -4.97 -17.15
C GLY A 11 26.83 -5.65 -16.82
N VAL A 12 26.91 -6.92 -16.44
CA VAL A 12 25.80 -7.65 -15.82
C VAL A 12 25.60 -7.03 -14.44
N TYR A 13 24.60 -6.14 -14.32
CA TYR A 13 24.16 -5.67 -13.01
C TYR A 13 23.48 -6.83 -12.29
N HIS A 14 24.12 -7.34 -11.24
CA HIS A 14 23.43 -8.15 -10.24
C HIS A 14 22.47 -7.22 -9.47
N THR A 15 21.25 -7.10 -9.95
CA THR A 15 20.12 -6.65 -9.13
C THR A 15 19.90 -7.71 -8.06
N SER A 16 20.36 -7.42 -6.85
CA SER A 16 20.02 -8.19 -5.66
C SER A 16 18.52 -7.99 -5.42
N ALA A 17 17.72 -8.90 -5.96
CA ALA A 17 16.29 -8.95 -5.72
C ALA A 17 16.07 -9.22 -4.23
N MET A 18 15.84 -8.15 -3.46
CA MET A 18 15.20 -8.30 -2.16
C MET A 18 13.80 -8.84 -2.46
N ALA A 19 13.53 -10.06 -1.97
CA ALA A 19 12.21 -10.64 -1.96
C ALA A 19 11.29 -9.71 -1.16
N LEU A 20 10.59 -8.81 -1.86
CA LEU A 20 9.46 -8.09 -1.32
C LEU A 20 8.43 -9.16 -0.99
N GLY A 21 8.28 -9.44 0.31
CA GLY A 21 7.27 -10.34 0.83
C GLY A 21 5.93 -9.94 0.22
N GLY A 22 5.35 -10.86 -0.56
CA GLY A 22 4.10 -10.62 -1.25
C GLY A 22 3.05 -10.09 -0.27
N TRP A 23 2.31 -9.09 -0.73
CA TRP A 23 1.20 -8.44 -0.06
C TRP A 23 0.01 -9.40 0.09
N GLY A 24 0.26 -10.40 0.92
CA GLY A 24 -0.69 -11.18 1.65
C GLY A 24 -0.64 -10.73 3.10
N HIS A 25 -0.77 -9.43 3.38
CA HIS A 25 -1.24 -8.97 4.69
C HIS A 25 -2.76 -9.25 4.87
N ALA A 26 -3.22 -10.43 4.41
CA ALA A 26 -3.84 -11.31 5.36
C ALA A 26 -2.76 -11.66 6.39
N THR A 27 -2.50 -10.72 7.31
CA THR A 27 -2.20 -11.19 8.65
C THR A 27 -3.36 -12.11 8.98
N VAL A 28 -3.11 -13.41 8.88
CA VAL A 28 -3.89 -14.42 9.57
C VAL A 28 -3.60 -14.16 11.05
N TRP A 29 -4.10 -13.02 11.56
CA TRP A 29 -4.63 -12.94 12.89
C TRP A 29 -5.76 -13.94 12.84
N GLY A 30 -5.43 -15.18 13.19
CA GLY A 30 -6.39 -16.26 13.28
C GLY A 30 -7.61 -15.68 14.00
N LYS A 31 -8.75 -15.74 13.32
CA LYS A 31 -10.06 -15.53 13.91
C LYS A 31 -10.29 -16.72 14.84
N GLY A 32 -9.47 -16.81 15.89
CA GLY A 32 -9.63 -17.71 17.00
C GLY A 32 -10.78 -17.15 17.82
N SER A 33 -12.00 -17.48 17.42
CA SER A 33 -13.17 -17.46 18.28
C SER A 33 -13.01 -18.55 19.33
N GLY A 34 -12.00 -18.39 20.18
CA GLY A 34 -11.74 -19.21 21.35
C GLY A 34 -12.12 -18.38 22.57
N PHE A 35 -13.29 -18.69 23.13
CA PHE A 35 -13.77 -18.27 24.44
C PHE A 35 -12.73 -18.66 25.51
N GLY A 36 -11.72 -17.81 25.71
CA GLY A 36 -10.62 -18.02 26.65
C GLY A 36 -10.82 -17.15 27.89
N LYS A 37 -11.25 -17.79 28.98
CA LYS A 37 -11.34 -17.24 30.34
C LYS A 37 -10.17 -16.32 30.68
N GLY A 38 -10.49 -15.23 31.37
CA GLY A 38 -9.61 -14.12 31.70
C GLY A 38 -8.20 -14.53 32.13
N LYS A 39 -7.24 -14.31 31.24
CA LYS A 39 -5.88 -14.00 31.67
C LYS A 39 -5.95 -12.59 32.23
N GLY A 40 -5.65 -12.46 33.52
CA GLY A 40 -5.44 -11.15 34.12
C GLY A 40 -4.55 -10.34 33.21
N VAL A 41 -5.06 -9.19 32.77
CA VAL A 41 -4.24 -8.17 32.13
C VAL A 41 -3.18 -7.86 33.17
N LEU A 42 -1.98 -8.41 33.00
CA LEU A 42 -0.81 -7.90 33.69
C LEU A 42 -0.78 -6.43 33.29
N GLN A 43 -1.25 -5.56 34.18
CA GLN A 43 -1.02 -4.12 34.11
C GLN A 43 0.49 -3.99 34.14
N GLN A 44 1.10 -4.01 32.96
CA GLN A 44 2.46 -3.54 32.86
C GLN A 44 2.38 -2.06 33.25
N PRO A 45 3.24 -1.61 34.17
CA PRO A 45 3.26 -0.20 34.56
C PRO A 45 3.34 0.62 33.28
N GLU A 46 2.37 1.52 33.08
CA GLU A 46 2.37 2.45 31.96
C GLU A 46 3.72 3.15 31.98
N ARG A 47 4.63 2.73 31.10
CA ARG A 47 5.87 3.44 30.91
C ARG A 47 5.48 4.74 30.24
N GLU A 48 5.47 5.81 31.04
CA GLU A 48 5.44 7.16 30.53
C GLU A 48 6.61 7.31 29.55
N ILE A 49 6.29 7.59 28.29
CA ILE A 49 7.28 7.85 27.25
C ILE A 49 7.58 9.36 27.32
N PRO A 50 8.81 9.77 27.71
CA PRO A 50 9.12 11.19 27.87
C PRO A 50 8.94 11.95 26.56
N GLY A 51 8.22 13.08 26.57
CA GLY A 51 7.99 13.93 25.40
C GLY A 51 6.84 13.47 24.49
N PHE A 52 6.23 12.30 24.74
CA PHE A 52 5.19 11.76 23.86
C PHE A 52 3.91 12.61 23.93
N ASP A 53 3.52 13.01 25.14
CA ASP A 53 2.30 13.78 25.37
C ASP A 53 2.39 15.18 24.75
N GLU A 54 3.55 15.82 24.87
CA GLU A 54 3.85 17.13 24.29
C GLU A 54 3.83 17.06 22.76
N ALA A 55 4.53 16.09 22.17
CA ALA A 55 4.56 15.90 20.72
C ALA A 55 3.17 15.58 20.16
N LEU A 56 2.37 14.79 20.89
CA LEU A 56 1.01 14.47 20.48
C LEU A 56 0.10 15.70 20.58
N SER A 57 0.28 16.50 21.63
CA SER A 57 -0.45 17.76 21.80
C SER A 57 -0.14 18.72 20.65
N GLU A 58 1.13 18.89 20.28
CA GLU A 58 1.56 19.70 19.14
C GLU A 58 0.94 19.20 17.83
N THR A 59 0.91 17.88 17.61
CA THR A 59 0.33 17.27 16.41
C THR A 59 -1.17 17.53 16.28
N LEU A 60 -1.92 17.50 17.39
CA LEU A 60 -3.39 17.54 17.39
C LEU A 60 -3.96 18.94 17.59
N MET A 61 -3.21 19.85 18.22
CA MET A 61 -3.65 21.23 18.53
C MET A 61 -4.27 21.96 17.32
N PRO A 62 -3.72 21.89 16.09
CA PRO A 62 -4.30 22.60 14.95
C PRO A 62 -5.70 22.13 14.55
N TYR A 63 -6.14 20.95 15.00
CA TYR A 63 -7.36 20.28 14.54
C TYR A 63 -8.45 20.17 15.61
N VAL A 64 -8.26 20.79 16.79
CA VAL A 64 -9.24 20.72 17.89
C VAL A 64 -10.62 21.25 17.46
N GLY A 65 -10.66 22.28 16.61
CA GLY A 65 -11.91 22.81 16.05
C GLY A 65 -12.56 21.93 14.97
N GLU A 66 -11.82 20.99 14.38
CA GLU A 66 -12.34 20.04 13.37
C GLU A 66 -12.88 18.75 14.01
N ASP A 67 -12.57 18.44 15.28
CA ASP A 67 -13.05 17.22 15.94
C ASP A 67 -14.35 17.45 16.74
N PRO A 68 -15.39 16.62 16.53
CA PRO A 68 -16.65 16.68 17.29
C PRO A 68 -16.51 16.54 18.81
N SER A 69 -15.40 15.99 19.34
CA SER A 69 -15.17 15.96 20.79
C SER A 69 -14.80 17.32 21.39
N GLY A 70 -14.45 18.30 20.55
CA GLY A 70 -14.24 19.69 20.93
C GLY A 70 -13.10 19.94 21.95
N SER A 71 -12.26 18.95 22.23
CA SER A 71 -11.19 19.08 23.22
C SER A 71 -9.94 18.30 22.81
N LEU A 72 -8.77 18.92 23.05
CA LEU A 72 -7.47 18.30 22.82
C LEU A 72 -7.32 16.99 23.62
N GLU A 73 -7.75 17.00 24.88
CA GLU A 73 -7.72 15.82 25.75
C GLU A 73 -8.61 14.69 25.21
N GLY A 74 -9.78 15.00 24.67
CA GLY A 74 -10.66 14.01 24.03
C GLY A 74 -10.02 13.38 22.79
N MET A 75 -9.26 14.15 22.00
CA MET A 75 -8.50 13.62 20.87
C MET A 75 -7.33 12.76 21.32
N LYS A 76 -6.53 13.24 22.29
CA LYS A 76 -5.39 12.49 22.88
C LYS A 76 -5.84 11.16 23.46
N ALA A 77 -6.94 11.14 24.21
CA ALA A 77 -7.51 9.92 24.78
C ALA A 77 -7.92 8.87 23.75
N LYS A 78 -8.20 9.27 22.50
CA LYS A 78 -8.49 8.34 21.39
C LYS A 78 -7.23 7.88 20.66
N VAL A 79 -6.28 8.77 20.44
CA VAL A 79 -5.07 8.51 19.62
C VAL A 79 -3.97 7.83 20.44
N ALA A 80 -3.63 8.37 21.62
CA ALA A 80 -2.51 7.90 22.43
C ALA A 80 -2.58 6.39 22.72
N PRO A 81 -3.72 5.80 23.15
CA PRO A 81 -3.77 4.37 23.43
C PRO A 81 -3.50 3.48 22.20
N LYS A 82 -3.75 3.97 20.98
CA LYS A 82 -3.50 3.21 19.74
C LYS A 82 -2.01 3.14 19.44
N ILE A 83 -1.33 4.28 19.51
CA ILE A 83 0.12 4.37 19.31
C ILE A 83 0.84 3.60 20.42
N LEU A 84 0.48 3.78 21.69
CA LEU A 84 1.11 3.08 22.81
C LEU A 84 0.88 1.56 22.76
N LYS A 85 -0.28 1.11 22.28
CA LYS A 85 -0.53 -0.32 22.06
C LYS A 85 0.36 -0.91 20.95
N ALA A 86 0.63 -0.15 19.88
CA ALA A 86 1.59 -0.55 18.85
C ALA A 86 3.03 -0.54 19.40
N ALA A 87 3.39 0.46 20.19
CA ALA A 87 4.67 0.58 20.88
C ALA A 87 4.93 -0.63 21.79
N GLN A 88 3.91 -1.08 22.51
CA GLN A 88 4.01 -2.26 23.36
C GLN A 88 4.36 -3.52 22.56
N LYS A 89 3.83 -3.68 21.34
CA LYS A 89 4.23 -4.80 20.47
C LYS A 89 5.68 -4.67 20.03
N MET A 90 6.08 -3.48 19.60
CA MET A 90 7.45 -3.16 19.20
C MET A 90 8.46 -3.43 20.33
N PHE A 91 8.12 -3.07 21.58
CA PHE A 91 8.97 -3.30 22.75
C PHE A 91 9.20 -4.79 23.06
N ASN A 92 8.23 -5.65 22.70
CA ASN A 92 8.31 -7.10 22.88
C ASN A 92 8.77 -7.83 21.61
N ASP A 93 9.28 -7.12 20.61
CA ASP A 93 9.76 -7.71 19.37
C ASP A 93 11.21 -8.23 19.54
N ASP A 94 11.40 -9.52 19.31
CA ASP A 94 12.69 -10.21 19.46
C ASP A 94 13.81 -9.61 18.60
N ARG A 95 13.47 -8.92 17.50
CA ARG A 95 14.45 -8.27 16.62
C ARG A 95 15.24 -7.19 17.35
N LEU A 96 14.71 -6.55 18.40
CA LEU A 96 15.43 -5.55 19.20
C LEU A 96 16.73 -6.08 19.82
N ALA A 97 16.76 -7.39 20.14
CA ALA A 97 17.92 -8.05 20.72
C ALA A 97 18.94 -8.54 19.68
N GLN A 98 18.62 -8.45 18.38
CA GLN A 98 19.46 -8.90 17.28
C GLN A 98 20.23 -7.74 16.68
N ARG A 99 21.47 -7.96 16.25
CA ARG A 99 22.23 -6.92 15.54
C ARG A 99 21.71 -6.82 14.11
N GLY A 100 21.23 -5.63 13.75
CA GLY A 100 20.61 -5.37 12.45
C GLY A 100 21.51 -4.61 11.48
N THR A 101 21.15 -4.68 10.20
CA THR A 101 21.57 -3.74 9.16
C THR A 101 20.66 -2.50 9.15
N SER A 102 21.07 -1.43 8.47
CA SER A 102 20.22 -0.23 8.32
C SER A 102 18.87 -0.55 7.67
N ALA A 103 18.84 -1.46 6.69
CA ALA A 103 17.60 -1.88 6.03
C ALA A 103 16.67 -2.63 6.99
N GLN A 104 17.21 -3.52 7.85
CA GLN A 104 16.40 -4.22 8.85
C GLN A 104 15.84 -3.26 9.91
N ALA A 105 16.62 -2.25 10.31
CA ALA A 105 16.18 -1.20 11.21
C ALA A 105 15.06 -0.35 10.58
N GLN A 106 15.18 0.00 9.29
CA GLN A 106 14.16 0.74 8.55
C GLN A 106 12.85 -0.06 8.48
N VAL A 107 12.87 -1.32 8.06
CA VAL A 107 11.68 -2.19 8.01
C VAL A 107 11.04 -2.33 9.38
N PHE A 108 11.85 -2.41 10.46
CA PHE A 108 11.33 -2.46 11.82
C PHE A 108 10.56 -1.20 12.23
N VAL A 109 11.06 -0.02 11.84
CA VAL A 109 10.38 1.26 12.06
C VAL A 109 9.11 1.35 11.22
N GLU A 110 9.17 0.94 9.95
CA GLU A 110 8.04 0.90 9.03
C GLU A 110 6.90 0.03 9.57
N ASP A 111 7.19 -1.20 10.00
CA ASP A 111 6.21 -2.11 10.64
C ASP A 111 5.49 -1.43 11.81
N PHE A 112 6.23 -0.71 12.67
CA PHE A 112 5.66 0.02 13.80
C PHE A 112 4.75 1.16 13.36
N VAL A 113 5.20 1.99 12.41
CA VAL A 113 4.44 3.13 11.89
C VAL A 113 3.14 2.64 11.24
N HIS A 114 3.19 1.61 10.38
CA HIS A 114 2.00 1.03 9.76
C HIS A 114 1.04 0.47 10.83
N ALA A 115 1.54 -0.27 11.82
CA ALA A 115 0.70 -0.80 12.89
C ALA A 115 0.04 0.30 13.74
N ALA A 116 0.78 1.36 14.07
CA ALA A 116 0.27 2.49 14.85
C ALA A 116 -0.77 3.29 14.05
N MET A 117 -0.43 3.67 12.82
CA MET A 117 -1.29 4.51 12.00
C MET A 117 -2.55 3.79 11.53
N HIS A 118 -2.47 2.50 11.21
CA HIS A 118 -3.66 1.70 10.92
C HIS A 118 -4.59 1.61 12.14
N ALA A 119 -4.05 1.51 13.35
CA ALA A 119 -4.84 1.51 14.58
C ALA A 119 -5.49 2.87 14.88
N VAL A 120 -4.80 3.97 14.54
CA VAL A 120 -5.31 5.34 14.66
C VAL A 120 -6.44 5.59 13.63
N SER A 121 -6.19 5.30 12.35
CA SER A 121 -7.18 5.49 11.28
C SER A 121 -8.43 4.65 11.50
N SER A 122 -8.29 3.40 11.93
CA SER A 122 -9.43 2.53 12.25
C SER A 122 -10.30 3.07 13.38
N ALA A 123 -9.72 3.75 14.36
CA ALA A 123 -10.48 4.33 15.47
C ALA A 123 -11.15 5.67 15.15
N LEU A 124 -10.72 6.32 14.08
CA LEU A 124 -11.08 7.69 13.76
C LEU A 124 -11.44 7.86 12.26
N TYR A 125 -11.91 6.78 11.62
CA TYR A 125 -12.11 6.67 10.16
C TYR A 125 -12.81 7.87 9.50
N GLU A 126 -13.72 8.52 10.22
CA GLU A 126 -14.52 9.64 9.73
C GLU A 126 -13.89 11.03 9.97
N ARG A 127 -12.60 11.12 10.31
CA ARG A 127 -11.94 12.38 10.65
C ARG A 127 -11.01 12.85 9.52
N PRO A 128 -11.39 13.90 8.76
CA PRO A 128 -10.58 14.39 7.64
C PRO A 128 -9.19 14.90 8.06
N TRP A 129 -9.07 15.40 9.29
CA TRP A 129 -7.82 15.96 9.80
C TRP A 129 -6.71 14.91 9.98
N ILE A 130 -7.02 13.62 10.06
CA ILE A 130 -5.99 12.56 10.20
C ILE A 130 -5.01 12.59 9.03
N TRP A 131 -5.51 12.86 7.83
CA TRP A 131 -4.70 12.91 6.62
C TRP A 131 -3.77 14.14 6.60
N LYS A 132 -4.17 15.21 7.31
CA LYS A 132 -3.42 16.47 7.43
C LYS A 132 -2.40 16.43 8.58
N ALA A 133 -2.72 15.74 9.68
CA ALA A 133 -1.89 15.72 10.87
C ALA A 133 -0.52 15.10 10.61
N ASN A 134 0.51 15.71 11.21
CA ASN A 134 1.89 15.22 11.15
C ASN A 134 2.22 14.39 12.39
N PHE A 135 2.07 13.06 12.27
CA PHE A 135 2.36 12.13 13.37
C PHE A 135 3.85 11.78 13.54
N ALA A 136 4.76 12.40 12.77
CA ALA A 136 6.19 12.08 12.84
C ALA A 136 6.76 12.30 14.25
N GLY A 137 6.45 13.42 14.89
CA GLY A 137 6.92 13.74 16.25
C GLY A 137 6.54 12.69 17.30
N PRO A 138 5.23 12.40 17.51
CA PRO A 138 4.80 11.38 18.46
C PRO A 138 5.40 10.00 18.20
N LEU A 139 5.49 9.59 16.92
CA LEU A 139 6.06 8.30 16.54
C LEU A 139 7.56 8.25 16.81
N LEU A 140 8.29 9.33 16.51
CA LEU A 140 9.74 9.43 16.77
C LEU A 140 10.05 9.32 18.26
N THR A 141 9.29 10.01 19.10
CA THR A 141 9.45 9.93 20.55
C THR A 141 9.26 8.51 21.09
N VAL A 142 8.27 7.77 20.55
CA VAL A 142 8.06 6.36 20.87
C VAL A 142 9.24 5.51 20.41
N VAL A 143 9.67 5.64 19.16
CA VAL A 143 10.78 4.85 18.60
C VAL A 143 12.06 5.10 19.42
N LEU A 144 12.42 6.34 19.71
CA LEU A 144 13.62 6.68 20.50
C LEU A 144 13.58 6.08 21.91
N SER A 145 12.41 6.06 22.54
CA SER A 145 12.23 5.44 23.87
C SER A 145 12.31 3.92 23.82
N CYS A 146 11.59 3.27 22.89
CA CYS A 146 11.57 1.82 22.74
C CYS A 146 12.93 1.25 22.30
N CYS A 147 13.70 2.02 21.51
CA CYS A 147 14.93 1.54 20.88
C CYS A 147 16.19 1.93 21.65
N ARG A 148 16.06 2.53 22.84
CA ARG A 148 17.20 2.92 23.66
C ARG A 148 18.03 1.69 24.05
N GLY A 149 19.22 1.56 23.45
CA GLY A 149 20.13 0.42 23.66
C GLY A 149 19.77 -0.83 22.84
N ALA A 150 18.80 -0.76 21.93
CA ALA A 150 18.45 -1.88 21.07
C ALA A 150 19.56 -2.18 20.05
N LYS A 151 19.90 -3.45 19.88
CA LYS A 151 21.03 -3.89 19.03
C LYS A 151 20.71 -3.76 17.54
N ILE A 152 19.44 -3.75 17.16
CA ILE A 152 19.03 -3.61 15.76
C ILE A 152 19.45 -2.26 15.18
N PHE A 153 19.53 -1.22 16.02
CA PHE A 153 19.93 0.14 15.66
C PHE A 153 21.40 0.45 15.91
N ALA A 154 22.25 -0.55 16.17
CA ALA A 154 23.66 -0.35 16.50
C ALA A 154 24.48 0.38 15.41
N ARG A 155 23.92 0.54 14.20
CA ARG A 155 24.52 1.25 13.06
C ARG A 155 23.58 2.31 12.45
N THR A 156 22.49 2.66 13.14
CA THR A 156 21.51 3.64 12.67
C THR A 156 21.69 4.94 13.44
N LEU A 157 21.92 6.04 12.73
CA LEU A 157 22.04 7.37 13.33
C LEU A 157 20.64 7.91 13.70
N GLY A 158 20.53 8.68 14.77
CA GLY A 158 19.27 9.31 15.19
C GLY A 158 18.53 10.03 14.05
N PRO A 159 19.17 10.92 13.27
CA PRO A 159 18.53 11.61 12.14
C PRO A 159 17.99 10.68 11.04
N VAL A 160 18.52 9.46 10.93
CA VAL A 160 18.01 8.46 9.97
C VAL A 160 16.64 7.94 10.40
N LEU A 161 16.39 7.82 11.71
CA LEU A 161 15.10 7.35 12.23
C LEU A 161 13.96 8.32 11.91
N GLU A 162 14.20 9.63 12.01
CA GLU A 162 13.21 10.65 11.67
C GLU A 162 12.80 10.54 10.21
N ARG A 163 13.78 10.50 9.30
CA ARG A 163 13.55 10.28 7.86
C ARG A 163 12.81 8.97 7.58
N ASP A 164 13.19 7.88 8.25
CA ASP A 164 12.55 6.58 8.04
C ASP A 164 11.09 6.58 8.54
N ILE A 165 10.77 7.31 9.61
CA ILE A 165 9.38 7.51 10.09
C ILE A 165 8.57 8.34 9.09
N GLU A 166 9.12 9.43 8.56
CA GLU A 166 8.45 10.24 7.55
C GLU A 166 8.17 9.43 6.27
N ALA A 167 9.15 8.64 5.81
CA ALA A 167 8.99 7.75 4.66
C ALA A 167 7.91 6.69 4.91
N ALA A 168 7.88 6.08 6.10
CA ALA A 168 6.85 5.12 6.48
C ALA A 168 5.46 5.77 6.58
N LEU A 169 5.36 7.00 7.11
CA LEU A 169 4.11 7.76 7.15
C LEU A 169 3.59 8.07 5.75
N PHE A 170 4.49 8.47 4.84
CA PHE A 170 4.15 8.71 3.45
C PHE A 170 3.61 7.44 2.78
N THR A 171 4.31 6.31 2.96
CA THR A 171 3.93 5.01 2.40
C THR A 171 2.58 4.55 2.93
N TRP A 172 2.35 4.64 4.24
CA TRP A 172 1.05 4.35 4.85
C TRP A 172 -0.08 5.22 4.28
N LYS A 173 0.12 6.53 4.13
CA LYS A 173 -0.88 7.43 3.53
C LYS A 173 -1.20 7.04 2.09
N GLU A 174 -0.17 6.71 1.32
CA GLU A 174 -0.31 6.28 -0.07
C GLU A 174 -1.10 4.96 -0.17
N GLU A 175 -0.82 3.98 0.70
CA GLU A 175 -1.58 2.74 0.76
C GLU A 175 -3.07 2.94 1.06
N GLU A 176 -3.41 3.74 2.08
CA GLU A 176 -4.80 4.02 2.41
C GLU A 176 -5.53 4.74 1.27
N ARG A 177 -4.82 5.66 0.59
CA ARG A 177 -5.32 6.36 -0.60
C ARG A 177 -5.63 5.38 -1.74
N LEU A 178 -4.68 4.48 -2.05
CA LEU A 178 -4.85 3.44 -3.07
C LEU A 178 -6.01 2.50 -2.74
N GLN A 179 -6.08 2.02 -1.50
CA GLN A 179 -7.13 1.12 -1.04
C GLN A 179 -8.52 1.75 -1.11
N THR A 180 -8.63 3.04 -0.78
CA THR A 180 -9.89 3.79 -0.88
C THR A 180 -10.29 3.97 -2.35
N ALA A 181 -9.36 4.42 -3.19
CA ALA A 181 -9.59 4.58 -4.64
C ALA A 181 -10.05 3.28 -5.31
N MET A 182 -9.44 2.14 -4.96
CA MET A 182 -9.85 0.82 -5.48
C MET A 182 -11.27 0.43 -5.06
N LYS A 183 -11.65 0.66 -3.80
CA LYS A 183 -13.01 0.37 -3.31
C LYS A 183 -14.04 1.23 -4.03
N ASP A 184 -13.77 2.52 -4.15
CA ASP A 184 -14.68 3.48 -4.78
C ASP A 184 -14.84 3.24 -6.28
N ALA A 185 -13.75 2.90 -6.97
CA ALA A 185 -13.78 2.55 -8.39
C ALA A 185 -14.58 1.27 -8.64
N ILE A 186 -14.42 0.22 -7.81
CA ILE A 186 -15.21 -1.02 -7.91
C ILE A 186 -16.69 -0.77 -7.62
N ALA A 187 -17.01 0.08 -6.64
CA ALA A 187 -18.39 0.45 -6.34
C ALA A 187 -19.05 1.21 -7.50
N THR A 188 -18.31 2.13 -8.13
CA THR A 188 -18.75 2.93 -9.27
C THR A 188 -18.88 2.11 -10.56
N ALA A 189 -18.02 1.11 -10.77
CA ALA A 189 -18.00 0.29 -11.99
C ALA A 189 -19.15 -0.74 -12.11
N GLY A 190 -20.12 -0.75 -11.18
CA GLY A 190 -21.32 -1.60 -11.29
C GLY A 190 -21.09 -3.07 -10.93
N VAL A 191 -20.12 -3.36 -10.04
CA VAL A 191 -19.96 -4.71 -9.46
C VAL A 191 -21.04 -4.94 -8.40
N LYS A 192 -21.78 -6.05 -8.50
CA LYS A 192 -22.79 -6.48 -7.53
C LYS A 192 -22.19 -6.59 -6.12
N GLU A 193 -22.95 -6.14 -5.11
CA GLU A 193 -22.53 -6.10 -3.70
C GLU A 193 -21.85 -7.39 -3.20
N PRO A 194 -22.36 -8.62 -3.46
CA PRO A 194 -21.73 -9.86 -2.99
C PRO A 194 -20.33 -10.10 -3.54
N HIS A 195 -19.99 -9.51 -4.69
CA HIS A 195 -18.71 -9.70 -5.38
C HIS A 195 -17.72 -8.55 -5.13
N ARG A 196 -18.16 -7.39 -4.60
CA ARG A 196 -17.31 -6.20 -4.43
C ARG A 196 -16.05 -6.47 -3.60
N LYS A 197 -16.20 -7.09 -2.43
CA LYS A 197 -15.06 -7.41 -1.55
C LYS A 197 -14.01 -8.29 -2.26
N LYS A 198 -14.47 -9.27 -3.04
CA LYS A 198 -13.61 -10.17 -3.80
C LYS A 198 -12.94 -9.45 -4.98
N ALA A 199 -13.68 -8.58 -5.66
CA ALA A 199 -13.15 -7.75 -6.75
C ALA A 199 -12.03 -6.82 -6.26
N VAL A 200 -12.23 -6.11 -5.14
CA VAL A 200 -11.19 -5.28 -4.50
C VAL A 200 -9.97 -6.14 -4.14
N GLN A 201 -10.17 -7.33 -3.56
CA GLN A 201 -9.06 -8.23 -3.23
C GLN A 201 -8.26 -8.66 -4.47
N HIS A 202 -8.93 -8.98 -5.59
CA HIS A 202 -8.26 -9.31 -6.83
C HIS A 202 -7.53 -8.11 -7.44
N LEU A 203 -8.14 -6.92 -7.37
CA LEU A 203 -7.56 -5.69 -7.89
C LEU A 203 -6.30 -5.27 -7.13
N SER A 204 -6.33 -5.33 -5.79
CA SER A 204 -5.14 -5.03 -4.97
C SER A 204 -4.01 -6.03 -5.23
N LYS A 205 -4.30 -7.34 -5.24
CA LYS A 205 -3.27 -8.35 -5.56
C LYS A 205 -2.69 -8.18 -6.96
N ALA A 206 -3.51 -7.81 -7.93
CA ALA A 206 -3.05 -7.54 -9.27
C ALA A 206 -2.15 -6.29 -9.33
N TYR A 207 -2.47 -5.26 -8.54
CA TYR A 207 -1.65 -4.05 -8.41
C TYR A 207 -0.25 -4.39 -7.84
N ASP A 208 -0.21 -5.20 -6.79
CA ASP A 208 1.06 -5.62 -6.16
C ASP A 208 1.92 -6.44 -7.13
N GLU A 209 1.31 -7.37 -7.88
CA GLU A 209 2.04 -8.21 -8.83
C GLU A 209 2.51 -7.42 -10.06
N ALA A 210 1.76 -6.40 -10.47
CA ALA A 210 2.15 -5.52 -11.57
C ALA A 210 3.45 -4.76 -11.30
N HIS A 211 3.78 -4.46 -10.04
CA HIS A 211 5.06 -3.82 -9.70
C HIS A 211 6.28 -4.65 -10.11
N LEU A 212 6.13 -5.97 -10.18
CA LEU A 212 7.22 -6.90 -10.51
C LEU A 212 7.09 -7.52 -11.89
N ARG A 213 5.85 -7.71 -12.37
CA ARG A 213 5.57 -8.49 -13.58
C ARG A 213 5.11 -7.66 -14.77
N ALA A 214 4.86 -6.37 -14.58
CA ALA A 214 4.52 -5.52 -15.71
C ALA A 214 5.63 -5.56 -16.77
N PRO A 215 5.27 -5.49 -18.06
CA PRO A 215 6.19 -5.58 -19.18
C PRO A 215 6.99 -4.27 -19.38
N PHE A 216 7.68 -3.78 -18.35
CA PHE A 216 8.38 -2.50 -18.38
C PHE A 216 9.37 -2.39 -19.55
N GLY A 217 9.28 -1.28 -20.29
CA GLY A 217 10.10 -0.97 -21.45
C GLY A 217 9.53 -1.48 -22.78
N GLN A 218 8.28 -1.93 -22.83
CA GLN A 218 7.65 -2.42 -24.07
C GLN A 218 6.77 -1.37 -24.75
N SER A 219 6.14 -0.48 -24.00
CA SER A 219 5.29 0.58 -24.55
C SER A 219 6.09 1.70 -25.22
N VAL A 220 5.60 2.13 -26.40
CA VAL A 220 6.09 3.33 -27.09
C VAL A 220 5.12 4.48 -26.78
N ALA A 221 5.59 5.44 -26.00
CA ALA A 221 4.82 6.61 -25.58
C ALA A 221 5.61 7.92 -25.86
N ASP A 222 4.97 9.06 -25.61
CA ASP A 222 5.59 10.38 -25.81
C ASP A 222 6.83 10.61 -24.94
N SER A 223 6.90 9.94 -23.78
CA SER A 223 8.09 9.89 -22.94
C SER A 223 8.34 8.49 -22.37
N PRO A 224 9.59 8.14 -22.00
CA PRO A 224 9.89 6.86 -21.35
C PRO A 224 9.11 6.63 -20.05
N GLU A 225 8.92 7.68 -19.25
CA GLU A 225 8.20 7.63 -17.96
C GLU A 225 6.72 7.31 -18.19
N LEU A 226 6.10 7.92 -19.22
CA LEU A 226 4.75 7.59 -19.62
C LEU A 226 4.66 6.16 -20.17
N GLY A 227 5.69 5.70 -20.89
CA GLY A 227 5.81 4.31 -21.36
C GLY A 227 5.81 3.31 -20.20
N HIS A 228 6.62 3.55 -19.16
CA HIS A 228 6.63 2.72 -17.94
C HIS A 228 5.28 2.71 -17.22
N LEU A 229 4.57 3.83 -17.18
CA LEU A 229 3.23 3.88 -16.61
C LEU A 229 2.22 3.07 -17.44
N GLN A 230 2.29 3.16 -18.77
CA GLN A 230 1.47 2.35 -19.66
C GLN A 230 1.74 0.85 -19.47
N ASP A 231 3.01 0.46 -19.36
CA ASP A 231 3.41 -0.93 -19.09
C ASP A 231 2.86 -1.42 -17.74
N PHE A 232 2.98 -0.60 -16.69
CA PHE A 232 2.42 -0.90 -15.37
C PHE A 232 0.91 -1.15 -15.45
N VAL A 233 0.17 -0.22 -16.07
CA VAL A 233 -1.29 -0.32 -16.20
C VAL A 233 -1.69 -1.56 -17.01
N ARG A 234 -0.97 -1.88 -18.08
CA ARG A 234 -1.19 -3.12 -18.85
C ARG A 234 -0.95 -4.36 -18.00
N GLY A 235 0.17 -4.44 -17.29
CA GLY A 235 0.49 -5.55 -16.38
C GLY A 235 -0.58 -5.73 -15.28
N TRP A 236 -1.03 -4.62 -14.70
CA TRP A 236 -2.09 -4.62 -13.70
C TRP A 236 -3.41 -5.14 -14.26
N MET A 237 -3.79 -4.70 -15.46
CA MET A 237 -5.00 -5.15 -16.13
C MET A 237 -4.97 -6.65 -16.46
N VAL A 238 -3.84 -7.14 -16.99
CA VAL A 238 -3.64 -8.58 -17.27
C VAL A 238 -3.79 -9.42 -16.00
N GLU A 239 -3.11 -9.05 -14.91
CA GLU A 239 -3.17 -9.76 -13.63
C GLU A 239 -4.59 -9.70 -13.03
N PHE A 240 -5.28 -8.58 -13.14
CA PHE A 240 -6.66 -8.44 -12.65
C PHE A 240 -7.62 -9.35 -13.42
N VAL A 241 -7.64 -9.27 -14.76
CA VAL A 241 -8.55 -10.07 -15.59
C VAL A 241 -8.31 -11.57 -15.39
N SER A 242 -7.04 -11.98 -15.27
CA SER A 242 -6.67 -13.39 -15.03
C SER A 242 -7.16 -13.91 -13.67
N ARG A 243 -7.18 -13.05 -12.64
CA ARG A 243 -7.57 -13.43 -11.27
C ARG A 243 -9.07 -13.30 -11.02
N ALA A 244 -9.72 -12.34 -11.65
CA ALA A 244 -11.08 -11.92 -11.37
C ALA A 244 -12.12 -12.56 -12.31
N TRP A 245 -11.81 -13.70 -12.95
CA TRP A 245 -12.71 -14.37 -13.90
C TRP A 245 -14.12 -14.58 -13.34
N ASP A 246 -14.25 -14.93 -12.06
CA ASP A 246 -15.55 -15.20 -11.44
C ASP A 246 -16.33 -13.91 -11.16
N VAL A 247 -15.64 -12.81 -10.89
CA VAL A 247 -16.26 -11.47 -10.77
C VAL A 247 -16.72 -10.99 -12.14
N LEU A 248 -15.91 -11.20 -13.18
CA LEU A 248 -16.25 -10.83 -14.55
C LEU A 248 -17.41 -11.66 -15.11
N GLU A 249 -17.52 -12.93 -14.71
CA GLU A 249 -18.58 -13.83 -15.17
C GLU A 249 -19.90 -13.58 -14.43
N TYR A 250 -19.87 -13.48 -13.09
CA TYR A 250 -21.09 -13.49 -12.26
C TYR A 250 -21.36 -12.16 -11.55
N GLY A 251 -20.33 -11.34 -11.37
CA GLY A 251 -20.37 -10.13 -10.56
C GLY A 251 -20.85 -8.86 -11.26
N LEU A 252 -21.00 -8.85 -12.58
CA LEU A 252 -21.43 -7.66 -13.34
C LEU A 252 -22.95 -7.53 -13.42
N GLU A 253 -23.48 -6.31 -13.28
CA GLU A 253 -24.92 -6.00 -13.41
C GLU A 253 -25.40 -6.04 -14.87
N ALA A 254 -24.60 -5.50 -15.79
CA ALA A 254 -24.94 -5.43 -17.21
C ALA A 254 -24.46 -6.69 -17.95
N GLY A 255 -25.35 -7.66 -18.14
CA GLY A 255 -25.14 -8.79 -19.07
C GLY A 255 -23.96 -9.69 -18.71
N THR A 256 -24.18 -10.61 -17.77
CA THR A 256 -23.21 -11.63 -17.34
C THR A 256 -22.64 -12.43 -18.52
N GLY A 257 -21.31 -12.61 -18.54
CA GLY A 257 -20.62 -13.56 -19.42
C GLY A 257 -20.39 -13.14 -20.87
N ARG A 258 -20.74 -11.91 -21.28
CA ARG A 258 -20.41 -11.41 -22.62
C ARG A 258 -19.06 -10.69 -22.60
N ARG A 259 -18.15 -11.08 -23.50
CA ARG A 259 -16.81 -10.48 -23.67
C ARG A 259 -16.88 -8.95 -23.74
N ASP A 260 -17.75 -8.41 -24.58
CA ASP A 260 -17.85 -6.95 -24.78
C ASP A 260 -18.27 -6.21 -23.50
N ALA A 261 -19.14 -6.83 -22.68
CA ALA A 261 -19.53 -6.27 -21.38
C ALA A 261 -18.36 -6.30 -20.38
N GLN A 262 -17.53 -7.35 -20.42
CA GLN A 262 -16.34 -7.46 -19.58
C GLN A 262 -15.25 -6.47 -20.00
N VAL A 263 -15.01 -6.30 -21.31
CA VAL A 263 -14.08 -5.30 -21.84
C VAL A 263 -14.52 -3.89 -21.46
N LEU A 264 -15.82 -3.58 -21.63
CA LEU A 264 -16.37 -2.28 -21.25
C LEU A 264 -16.22 -2.04 -19.74
N PHE A 265 -16.53 -3.05 -18.91
CA PHE A 265 -16.34 -2.97 -17.46
C PHE A 265 -14.89 -2.66 -17.08
N VAL A 266 -13.92 -3.41 -17.62
CA VAL A 266 -12.50 -3.22 -17.33
C VAL A 266 -12.03 -1.85 -17.83
N THR A 267 -12.51 -1.40 -18.99
CA THR A 267 -12.23 -0.07 -19.52
C THR A 267 -12.72 1.00 -18.54
N VAL A 268 -13.98 0.96 -18.11
CA VAL A 268 -14.55 1.94 -17.18
C VAL A 268 -13.81 1.92 -15.84
N LEU A 269 -13.57 0.73 -15.28
CA LEU A 269 -12.84 0.58 -14.02
C LEU A 269 -11.45 1.23 -14.08
N PHE A 270 -10.67 0.92 -15.12
CA PHE A 270 -9.32 1.45 -15.24
C PHE A 270 -9.27 2.92 -15.66
N GLN A 271 -10.29 3.45 -16.36
CA GLN A 271 -10.42 4.90 -16.54
C GLN A 271 -10.56 5.57 -15.17
N THR A 272 -11.50 5.11 -14.34
CA THR A 272 -11.71 5.68 -13.00
C THR A 272 -10.47 5.55 -12.10
N LEU A 273 -9.73 4.44 -12.18
CA LEU A 273 -8.50 4.24 -11.41
C LEU A 273 -7.32 5.09 -11.89
N THR A 274 -7.35 5.60 -13.12
CA THR A 274 -6.25 6.39 -13.71
C THR A 274 -6.60 7.87 -13.88
N GLU A 275 -7.81 8.27 -13.53
CA GLU A 275 -8.23 9.68 -13.47
C GLU A 275 -7.38 10.48 -12.46
N SER A 276 -7.00 11.70 -12.84
CA SER A 276 -6.12 12.56 -12.02
C SER A 276 -6.70 12.88 -10.63
N GLY A 277 -8.03 12.93 -10.50
CA GLY A 277 -8.72 13.18 -9.24
C GLY A 277 -8.82 11.97 -8.30
N ASN A 278 -8.60 10.75 -8.82
CA ASN A 278 -8.71 9.50 -8.07
C ASN A 278 -7.58 8.52 -8.44
N ALA A 279 -6.39 9.05 -8.71
CA ALA A 279 -5.34 8.31 -9.39
C ALA A 279 -4.78 7.18 -8.53
N CYS A 280 -5.25 5.95 -8.70
CA CYS A 280 -4.73 4.75 -8.04
C CYS A 280 -3.36 4.32 -8.60
N LEU A 281 -2.61 5.26 -9.20
CA LEU A 281 -1.34 5.02 -9.85
C LEU A 281 -0.18 5.15 -8.84
N PRO A 282 0.89 4.34 -8.97
CA PRO A 282 2.04 4.42 -8.06
C PRO A 282 2.71 5.79 -8.11
N HIS A 283 2.87 6.45 -6.96
CA HIS A 283 3.56 7.74 -6.86
C HIS A 283 4.96 7.74 -7.50
N GLY A 284 5.70 6.65 -7.35
CA GLY A 284 7.05 6.52 -7.91
C GLY A 284 7.08 6.61 -9.45
N LEU A 285 6.02 6.20 -10.13
CA LEU A 285 5.90 6.33 -11.59
C LEU A 285 5.32 7.69 -11.99
N THR A 286 4.30 8.18 -11.28
CA THR A 286 3.61 9.41 -11.65
C THR A 286 4.41 10.67 -11.33
N SER A 287 5.23 10.67 -10.29
CA SER A 287 6.10 11.80 -9.92
C SER A 287 7.15 12.16 -10.99
N GLN A 288 7.45 11.24 -11.90
CA GLN A 288 8.42 11.45 -12.98
C GLN A 288 7.77 11.99 -14.26
N ILE A 289 6.44 11.96 -14.35
CA ILE A 289 5.69 12.36 -15.55
C ILE A 289 5.37 13.85 -15.48
N THR A 290 5.87 14.61 -16.45
CA THR A 290 5.63 16.07 -16.50
C THR A 290 4.21 16.43 -16.93
N THR A 291 3.64 15.67 -17.87
CA THR A 291 2.27 15.90 -18.37
C THR A 291 1.41 14.71 -18.00
N PRO A 292 0.43 14.86 -17.08
CA PRO A 292 -0.38 13.75 -16.64
C PRO A 292 -1.18 13.16 -17.83
N PRO A 293 -1.53 11.86 -17.77
CA PRO A 293 -2.38 11.26 -18.80
C PRO A 293 -3.68 12.05 -19.02
N PRO A 294 -4.18 12.15 -20.26
CA PRO A 294 -5.44 12.83 -20.55
C PRO A 294 -6.62 12.09 -19.90
N THR A 295 -7.72 12.79 -19.65
CA THR A 295 -8.96 12.19 -19.13
C THR A 295 -10.12 12.48 -20.11
N PRO A 296 -10.73 11.45 -20.73
CA PRO A 296 -10.40 10.01 -20.63
C PRO A 296 -9.05 9.68 -21.30
N TRP A 297 -8.39 8.62 -20.83
CA TRP A 297 -7.10 8.19 -21.39
C TRP A 297 -7.30 7.13 -22.49
N PRO A 298 -7.08 7.43 -23.79
CA PRO A 298 -7.42 6.50 -24.87
C PRO A 298 -6.69 5.15 -24.79
N PHE A 299 -5.49 5.14 -24.20
CA PHE A 299 -4.70 3.94 -23.95
C PHE A 299 -5.47 2.86 -23.20
N ILE A 300 -6.31 3.22 -22.24
CA ILE A 300 -7.03 2.25 -21.39
C ILE A 300 -7.98 1.37 -22.20
N ALA A 301 -8.74 1.96 -23.12
CA ALA A 301 -9.70 1.22 -23.95
C ALA A 301 -8.98 0.26 -24.92
N TRP A 302 -7.90 0.74 -25.55
CA TRP A 302 -7.06 -0.09 -26.40
C TRP A 302 -6.42 -1.24 -25.62
N CYS A 303 -5.89 -0.95 -24.43
CA CYS A 303 -5.25 -1.92 -23.56
C CYS A 303 -6.24 -3.00 -23.11
N ALA A 304 -7.46 -2.62 -22.71
CA ALA A 304 -8.50 -3.58 -22.33
C ALA A 304 -8.84 -4.54 -23.47
N GLU A 305 -9.07 -4.02 -24.68
CA GLU A 305 -9.35 -4.86 -25.86
C GLU A 305 -8.19 -5.83 -26.16
N ALA A 306 -6.94 -5.36 -26.08
CA ALA A 306 -5.75 -6.16 -26.29
C ALA A 306 -5.62 -7.29 -25.26
N VAL A 307 -5.79 -6.98 -23.97
CA VAL A 307 -5.73 -7.96 -22.87
C VAL A 307 -6.75 -9.09 -23.05
N PHE A 308 -8.00 -8.76 -23.39
CA PHE A 308 -9.03 -9.78 -23.63
C PHE A 308 -8.75 -10.59 -24.89
N THR A 309 -8.21 -9.97 -25.94
CA THR A 309 -7.82 -10.68 -27.16
C THR A 309 -6.72 -11.69 -26.89
N GLU A 310 -5.68 -11.31 -26.15
CA GLU A 310 -4.57 -12.18 -25.75
C GLU A 310 -5.06 -13.34 -24.88
N LEU A 311 -5.85 -13.06 -23.84
CA LEU A 311 -6.33 -14.10 -22.91
C LEU A 311 -7.34 -15.06 -23.54
N CYS A 312 -8.16 -14.61 -24.50
CA CYS A 312 -9.05 -15.50 -25.27
C CYS A 312 -8.25 -16.37 -26.25
N GLY A 313 -7.20 -15.85 -26.88
CA GLY A 313 -6.36 -16.59 -27.83
C GLY A 313 -5.50 -17.67 -27.19
N VAL A 314 -5.12 -17.49 -25.91
CA VAL A 314 -4.30 -18.45 -25.15
C VAL A 314 -5.13 -19.63 -24.60
N GLN A 315 -6.46 -19.57 -24.63
CA GLN A 315 -7.34 -20.70 -24.26
C GLN A 315 -7.43 -21.76 -25.38
N GLU A 316 -6.31 -22.40 -25.71
CA GLU A 316 -6.31 -23.68 -26.42
C GLU A 316 -6.83 -24.83 -25.51
N PRO A 317 -7.45 -25.89 -26.07
CA PRO A 317 -8.47 -26.66 -25.38
C PRO A 317 -7.92 -27.43 -24.17
N ALA A 318 -8.48 -27.11 -22.99
CA ALA A 318 -8.30 -27.83 -21.74
C ALA A 318 -8.93 -29.25 -21.78
N SER A 319 -8.52 -30.09 -22.73
CA SER A 319 -8.73 -31.52 -22.68
C SER A 319 -7.66 -32.12 -21.76
N LYS A 320 -7.98 -32.23 -20.46
CA LYS A 320 -7.36 -33.05 -19.39
C LYS A 320 -7.37 -32.35 -18.02
N ARG A 321 -8.53 -31.82 -17.58
CA ARG A 321 -8.77 -31.73 -16.12
C ARG A 321 -9.40 -33.06 -15.68
N ARG A 322 -8.55 -33.89 -15.07
CA ARG A 322 -8.88 -35.20 -14.49
C ARG A 322 -10.08 -35.10 -13.56
N ARG A 323 -11.02 -36.03 -13.74
CA ARG A 323 -12.00 -36.45 -12.73
C ARG A 323 -11.28 -37.02 -11.51
#